data_AF-G2E8G9-F1
#
_entry.id   AF-G2E8G9-F1
#
_cell.length_a   1.000
_cell.length_b   1.000
_cell.length_c   1.000
_cell.angle_alpha   90.00
_cell.angle_beta   90.00
_cell.angle_gamma   90.00
#
_symmetry.space_group_name_H-M   'P 1'
#
loop_
_entity.id
_entity.type
_entity.pdbx_description
1 polymer ?
#
loop_
_entity_poly.entity_id
_entity_poly.type
_entity_poly.pdbx_seq_one_letter_code
_entity_poly.pdbx_strand_id
1 'polypeptide(L)'
;MAAYRAALEEQTRERVPLAWAMTQTNLGSAFVRLGARESGTVRLEEAVAAYRAALEEYTRERVPLDWATTQNNLGSALWRLGERDPNAGANYLQEARDSFQHAWAVYQDAGMSQYDSYFQQQLDNIETLILSQSDERAER
;
A
#
# COMPACT_ATOMS: atom_id res chain seq x y z
N MET A 1 29.20 0.46 -0.21
CA MET A 1 28.28 -0.64 -0.58
C MET A 1 26.86 -0.14 -0.86
N ALA A 2 26.27 0.72 -0.02
CA ALA A 2 24.93 1.28 -0.26
C ALA A 2 24.81 2.05 -1.59
N ALA A 3 25.75 2.95 -1.90
CA ALA A 3 25.75 3.70 -3.16
C ALA A 3 25.85 2.81 -4.42
N TYR A 4 26.53 1.66 -4.33
CA TYR A 4 26.65 0.72 -5.44
C TYR A 4 25.34 -0.04 -5.68
N ARG A 5 24.62 -0.41 -4.60
CA ARG A 5 23.29 -1.03 -4.72
C ARG A 5 22.26 -0.05 -5.27
N ALA A 6 22.25 1.18 -4.78
CA ALA A 6 21.38 2.25 -5.30
C ALA A 6 21.64 2.51 -6.79
N ALA A 7 22.91 2.62 -7.20
CA ALA A 7 23.26 2.81 -8.61
C ALA A 7 22.87 1.61 -9.50
N LEU A 8 23.00 0.38 -8.99
CA LEU A 8 22.54 -0.81 -9.70
C LEU A 8 21.01 -0.87 -9.78
N GLU A 9 20.32 -0.49 -8.72
CA GLU A 9 18.85 -0.39 -8.68
C GLU A 9 18.35 0.65 -9.67
N GLU A 10 18.95 1.84 -9.69
CA GLU A 10 18.63 2.92 -10.62
C GLU A 10 18.90 2.51 -12.08
N GLN A 11 20.08 1.97 -12.38
CA GLN A 11 20.40 1.47 -13.72
C GLN A 11 19.45 0.35 -14.17
N THR A 12 19.01 -0.51 -13.24
CA THR A 12 18.04 -1.58 -13.55
C THR A 12 16.65 -1.01 -13.81
N ARG A 13 16.22 -0.05 -12.99
CA ARG A 13 14.95 0.66 -13.14
C ARG A 13 14.86 1.37 -14.49
N GLU A 14 15.89 2.09 -14.91
CA GLU A 14 15.92 2.78 -16.21
C GLU A 14 15.81 1.82 -17.41
N ARG A 15 16.45 0.65 -17.32
CA ARG A 15 16.51 -0.30 -18.45
C ARG A 15 15.26 -1.15 -18.60
N VAL A 16 14.65 -1.56 -17.48
CA VAL A 16 13.50 -2.48 -17.46
C VAL A 16 12.45 -2.06 -16.41
N PRO A 17 11.87 -0.85 -16.54
CA PRO A 17 11.07 -0.22 -15.47
C PRO A 17 9.88 -1.06 -14.99
N LEU A 18 9.13 -1.69 -15.91
CA LEU A 18 7.98 -2.53 -15.55
C LEU A 18 8.36 -3.81 -14.80
N ALA A 19 9.46 -4.47 -15.20
CA ALA A 19 9.93 -5.68 -14.54
C ALA A 19 10.57 -5.36 -13.18
N TRP A 20 11.24 -4.21 -13.08
CA TRP A 20 11.74 -3.69 -11.82
C TRP A 20 10.57 -3.38 -10.85
N ALA A 21 9.52 -2.69 -11.31
CA ALA A 21 8.33 -2.41 -10.51
C ALA A 21 7.63 -3.69 -10.02
N MET A 22 7.54 -4.72 -10.87
CA MET A 22 7.01 -6.03 -10.47
C MET A 22 7.83 -6.64 -9.33
N THR A 23 9.15 -6.49 -9.38
CA THR A 23 10.05 -6.97 -8.34
C THR A 23 9.82 -6.22 -7.03
N GLN A 24 9.62 -4.91 -7.09
CA GLN A 24 9.27 -4.09 -5.92
C GLN A 24 7.90 -4.50 -5.32
N THR A 25 6.87 -4.72 -6.14
CA THR A 25 5.56 -5.21 -5.67
C THR A 25 5.67 -6.59 -5.00
N ASN A 26 6.48 -7.49 -5.55
CA ASN A 26 6.73 -8.81 -4.96
C ASN A 26 7.50 -8.69 -3.62
N LEU A 27 8.48 -7.79 -3.55
CA LEU A 27 9.22 -7.50 -2.33
C LEU A 27 8.30 -6.96 -1.24
N GLY A 28 7.43 -5.99 -1.56
CA GLY A 28 6.42 -5.49 -0.63
C GLY A 28 5.49 -6.58 -0.12
N SER A 29 5.08 -7.52 -0.99
CA SER A 29 4.23 -8.65 -0.60
C SER A 29 4.94 -9.61 0.37
N ALA A 30 6.24 -9.83 0.17
CA ALA A 30 7.06 -10.62 1.09
C ALA A 30 7.17 -9.93 2.46
N PHE A 31 7.40 -8.61 2.47
CA PHE A 31 7.48 -7.83 3.69
C PHE A 31 6.16 -7.79 4.48
N VAL A 32 5.00 -7.66 3.82
CA VAL A 32 3.69 -7.76 4.50
C VAL A 32 3.52 -9.14 5.17
N ARG A 33 3.94 -10.23 4.51
CA ARG A 33 3.87 -11.58 5.07
C ARG A 33 4.75 -11.75 6.30
N LEU A 34 5.92 -11.12 6.31
CA LEU A 34 6.83 -11.10 7.47
C LEU A 34 6.28 -10.23 8.60
N GLY A 35 5.90 -8.98 8.29
CA GLY A 35 5.34 -8.03 9.26
C GLY A 35 4.03 -8.50 9.89
N ALA A 36 3.26 -9.36 9.22
CA ALA A 36 2.08 -10.02 9.79
C ALA A 36 2.39 -10.84 11.05
N ARG A 37 3.61 -11.38 11.16
CA ARG A 37 4.06 -12.23 12.26
C ARG A 37 4.77 -11.44 13.36
N GLU A 38 5.03 -10.17 13.13
CA GLU A 38 5.74 -9.28 14.03
C GLU A 38 4.77 -8.27 14.66
N SER A 39 5.07 -7.80 15.87
CA SER A 39 4.34 -6.71 16.52
C SER A 39 4.85 -5.32 16.11
N GLY A 40 6.03 -5.23 15.50
CA GLY A 40 6.63 -3.98 15.03
C GLY A 40 6.08 -3.49 13.69
N THR A 41 6.50 -2.27 13.32
CA THR A 41 6.08 -1.59 12.07
C THR A 41 7.13 -1.68 10.95
N VAL A 42 8.40 -1.95 11.28
CA VAL A 42 9.54 -1.88 10.33
C VAL A 42 9.29 -2.62 9.01
N ARG A 43 8.85 -3.88 9.07
CA ARG A 43 8.57 -4.65 7.84
C ARG A 43 7.40 -4.09 7.04
N LEU A 44 6.38 -3.55 7.72
CA LEU A 44 5.26 -2.92 7.03
C LEU A 44 5.67 -1.60 6.38
N GLU A 45 6.55 -0.82 7.01
CA GLU A 45 7.15 0.39 6.43
C GLU A 45 8.00 0.07 5.20
N GLU A 46 8.81 -0.99 5.26
CA GLU A 46 9.58 -1.48 4.10
C GLU A 46 8.64 -1.93 2.96
N ALA A 47 7.49 -2.55 3.27
CA ALA A 47 6.50 -2.89 2.27
C ALA A 47 5.89 -1.64 1.60
N VAL A 48 5.53 -0.64 2.39
CA VAL A 48 5.02 0.65 1.90
C VAL A 48 6.04 1.32 0.97
N ALA A 49 7.32 1.34 1.34
CA ALA A 49 8.38 1.90 0.51
C ALA A 49 8.49 1.16 -0.84
N ALA A 50 8.47 -0.17 -0.83
CA ALA A 50 8.54 -0.98 -2.05
C ALA A 50 7.31 -0.75 -2.97
N TYR A 51 6.10 -0.71 -2.41
CA TYR A 51 4.90 -0.43 -3.21
C TYR A 51 4.90 0.98 -3.80
N ARG A 52 5.30 2.00 -3.03
CA ARG A 52 5.43 3.37 -3.55
C ARG A 52 6.45 3.44 -4.70
N ALA A 53 7.59 2.78 -4.55
CA ALA A 53 8.60 2.68 -5.60
C ALA A 53 8.04 2.02 -6.88
N ALA A 54 7.27 0.93 -6.75
CA ALA A 54 6.59 0.30 -7.88
C ALA A 54 5.59 1.26 -8.56
N LEU A 55 4.84 2.05 -7.78
CA LEU A 55 3.84 3.02 -8.27
C LEU A 55 4.45 4.25 -8.96
N GLU A 56 5.76 4.46 -8.89
CA GLU A 56 6.43 5.47 -9.73
C GLU A 56 6.55 5.01 -11.19
N GLU A 57 6.59 3.69 -11.42
CA GLU A 57 6.71 3.09 -12.76
C GLU A 57 5.40 2.48 -13.26
N TYR A 58 4.60 1.93 -12.35
CA TYR A 58 3.23 1.56 -12.63
C TYR A 58 2.38 2.81 -12.54
N THR A 59 1.76 3.21 -13.66
CA THR A 59 0.78 4.29 -13.67
C THR A 59 -0.56 3.73 -14.10
N ARG A 60 -1.65 4.42 -13.72
CA ARG A 60 -3.01 4.04 -14.11
C ARG A 60 -3.17 3.96 -15.62
N GLU A 61 -2.47 4.80 -16.37
CA GLU A 61 -2.54 4.90 -17.82
C GLU A 61 -1.75 3.79 -18.53
N ARG A 62 -0.58 3.43 -17.99
CA ARG A 62 0.34 2.47 -18.64
C ARG A 62 -0.04 1.02 -18.35
N VAL A 63 -0.34 0.71 -17.09
CA VAL A 63 -0.62 -0.64 -16.59
C VAL A 63 -1.70 -0.59 -15.50
N PRO A 64 -2.96 -0.26 -15.87
CA PRO A 64 -4.03 0.04 -14.91
C PRO A 64 -4.23 -1.04 -13.85
N LEU A 65 -4.24 -2.32 -14.25
CA LEU A 65 -4.50 -3.43 -13.33
C LEU A 65 -3.34 -3.68 -12.36
N ASP A 66 -2.09 -3.56 -12.81
CA ASP A 66 -0.91 -3.70 -11.94
C ASP A 66 -0.81 -2.51 -10.96
N TRP A 67 -1.14 -1.31 -11.43
CA TRP A 67 -1.26 -0.12 -10.59
C TRP A 67 -2.34 -0.31 -9.52
N ALA A 68 -3.54 -0.75 -9.89
CA ALA A 68 -4.65 -1.00 -8.96
C ALA A 68 -4.32 -2.10 -7.94
N THR A 69 -3.70 -3.19 -8.39
CA THR A 69 -3.24 -4.27 -7.50
C THR A 69 -2.21 -3.75 -6.50
N THR A 70 -1.26 -2.93 -6.96
CA THR A 70 -0.22 -2.35 -6.10
C THR A 70 -0.82 -1.33 -5.11
N GLN A 71 -1.80 -0.51 -5.53
CA GLN A 71 -2.56 0.38 -4.65
C GLN A 71 -3.33 -0.39 -3.57
N ASN A 72 -4.00 -1.50 -3.92
CA ASN A 72 -4.67 -2.35 -2.93
C ASN A 72 -3.70 -2.94 -1.89
N ASN A 73 -2.52 -3.36 -2.35
CA ASN A 73 -1.47 -3.89 -1.47
C ASN A 73 -0.87 -2.81 -0.56
N LEU A 74 -0.67 -1.60 -1.09
CA LEU A 74 -0.25 -0.42 -0.34
C LEU A 74 -1.28 -0.09 0.75
N GLY A 75 -2.58 -0.03 0.39
CA GLY A 75 -3.67 0.24 1.34
C GLY A 75 -3.72 -0.79 2.47
N SER A 76 -3.51 -2.06 2.16
CA SER A 76 -3.48 -3.13 3.17
C SER A 76 -2.30 -3.02 4.14
N ALA A 77 -1.11 -2.60 3.65
CA ALA A 77 0.06 -2.39 4.50
C ALA A 77 -0.10 -1.16 5.40
N LEU A 78 -0.61 -0.06 4.83
CA LEU A 78 -0.91 1.18 5.55
C LEU A 78 -1.98 0.98 6.62
N TRP A 79 -3.04 0.23 6.32
CA TRP A 79 -4.06 -0.07 7.33
C TRP A 79 -3.45 -0.77 8.56
N ARG A 80 -2.61 -1.78 8.35
CA ARG A 80 -1.91 -2.47 9.45
C ARG A 80 -0.96 -1.57 10.23
N LEU A 81 -0.31 -0.60 9.58
CA LEU A 81 0.46 0.44 10.27
C LEU A 81 -0.46 1.33 11.10
N GLY A 82 -1.60 1.70 10.54
CA GLY A 82 -2.68 2.44 11.19
C GLY A 82 -3.16 1.82 12.51
N GLU A 83 -3.27 0.49 12.53
CA GLU A 83 -3.65 -0.29 13.72
C GLU A 83 -2.55 -0.34 14.78
N ARG A 84 -1.27 -0.27 14.37
CA ARG A 84 -0.11 -0.52 15.25
C ARG A 84 0.54 0.75 15.77
N ASP A 85 0.41 1.87 15.06
CA ASP A 85 1.04 3.13 15.42
C ASP A 85 0.00 4.11 16.02
N PRO A 86 0.02 4.36 17.34
CA PRO A 86 -0.92 5.30 17.97
C PRO A 86 -0.63 6.78 17.64
N ASN A 87 0.58 7.09 17.16
CA ASN A 87 1.01 8.46 16.87
C ASN A 87 0.68 8.83 15.42
N ALA A 88 1.07 7.99 14.47
CA ALA A 88 0.88 8.22 13.04
C ALA A 88 -0.32 7.45 12.44
N GLY A 89 -1.06 6.70 13.25
CA GLY A 89 -2.08 5.76 12.78
C GLY A 89 -3.14 6.40 11.89
N ALA A 90 -3.71 7.53 12.31
CA ALA A 90 -4.70 8.26 11.53
C ALA A 90 -4.22 8.66 10.12
N ASN A 91 -2.94 9.06 9.97
CA ASN A 91 -2.38 9.40 8.67
C ASN A 91 -2.28 8.15 7.79
N TYR A 92 -1.78 7.05 8.34
CA TYR A 92 -1.71 5.78 7.61
C TYR A 92 -3.10 5.27 7.20
N LEU A 93 -4.11 5.42 8.05
CA LEU A 93 -5.49 5.02 7.74
C LEU A 93 -6.09 5.87 6.62
N GLN A 94 -5.83 7.18 6.62
CA GLN A 94 -6.27 8.05 5.53
C GLN A 94 -5.60 7.67 4.21
N GLU A 95 -4.29 7.46 4.20
CA GLU A 95 -3.58 7.02 3.00
C GLU A 95 -4.04 5.62 2.54
N ALA A 96 -4.39 4.73 3.48
CA ALA A 96 -4.95 3.41 3.16
C ALA A 96 -6.29 3.53 2.44
N ARG A 97 -7.17 4.40 2.93
CA ARG A 97 -8.47 4.71 2.32
C ARG A 97 -8.29 5.16 0.86
N ASP A 98 -7.42 6.14 0.64
CA ASP A 98 -7.17 6.70 -0.68
C ASP A 98 -6.63 5.63 -1.64
N SER A 99 -5.70 4.79 -1.17
CA SER A 99 -5.13 3.68 -1.95
C SER A 99 -6.20 2.64 -2.33
N PHE A 100 -7.10 2.29 -1.42
CA PHE A 100 -8.20 1.38 -1.72
C PHE A 100 -9.21 1.99 -2.71
N GLN A 101 -9.54 3.28 -2.58
CA GLN A 101 -10.43 3.97 -3.52
C GLN A 101 -9.85 4.01 -4.94
N HIS A 102 -8.55 4.30 -5.06
CA HIS A 102 -7.82 4.26 -6.31
C HIS A 102 -7.88 2.89 -6.99
N ALA A 103 -7.59 1.82 -6.24
CA ALA A 103 -7.66 0.46 -6.75
C ALA A 103 -9.09 0.09 -7.18
N TRP A 104 -10.08 0.44 -6.35
CA TRP A 104 -11.48 0.12 -6.61
C TRP A 104 -12.00 0.79 -7.88
N ALA A 105 -11.70 2.07 -8.09
CA ALA A 105 -12.11 2.80 -9.29
C ALA A 105 -11.62 2.11 -10.58
N VAL A 106 -10.38 1.62 -10.59
CA VAL A 106 -9.85 0.90 -11.76
C VAL A 106 -10.52 -0.45 -11.95
N TYR A 107 -10.82 -1.18 -10.88
CA TYR A 107 -11.56 -2.45 -10.99
C TYR A 107 -13.00 -2.25 -11.47
N GLN A 108 -13.66 -1.17 -11.06
CA GLN A 108 -14.97 -0.80 -11.57
C GLN A 108 -14.91 -0.45 -13.06
N ASP A 109 -13.95 0.38 -13.47
CA ASP A 109 -13.72 0.71 -14.89
C ASP A 109 -13.44 -0.56 -15.73
N ALA A 110 -12.79 -1.56 -15.14
CA ALA A 110 -12.51 -2.85 -15.77
C ALA A 110 -13.69 -3.86 -15.70
N GLY A 111 -14.83 -3.49 -15.12
CA GLY A 111 -16.00 -4.35 -14.98
C GLY A 111 -15.84 -5.49 -13.96
N MET A 112 -14.89 -5.39 -13.02
CA MET A 112 -14.59 -6.41 -12.02
C MET A 112 -15.41 -6.21 -10.73
N SER A 113 -16.74 -6.17 -10.86
CA SER A 113 -17.67 -5.93 -9.74
C SER A 113 -17.62 -6.98 -8.63
N GLN A 114 -17.02 -8.16 -8.88
CA GLN A 114 -16.81 -9.17 -7.84
C GLN A 114 -15.95 -8.67 -6.67
N TYR A 115 -15.21 -7.57 -6.83
CA TYR A 115 -14.43 -6.96 -5.76
C TYR A 115 -15.17 -5.88 -4.98
N ASP A 116 -16.37 -5.45 -5.39
CA ASP A 116 -17.08 -4.31 -4.80
C ASP A 116 -17.30 -4.48 -3.29
N SER A 117 -17.81 -5.64 -2.86
CA SER A 117 -18.05 -5.91 -1.44
C SER A 117 -16.76 -5.93 -0.62
N TYR A 118 -15.66 -6.39 -1.21
CA TYR A 118 -14.35 -6.36 -0.55
C TYR A 118 -13.90 -4.92 -0.32
N PHE A 119 -13.95 -4.06 -1.33
CA PHE A 119 -13.51 -2.66 -1.18
C PHE A 119 -14.42 -1.86 -0.23
N GLN A 120 -15.74 -2.05 -0.30
CA GLN A 120 -16.67 -1.44 0.64
C GLN A 120 -16.35 -1.82 2.08
N GLN A 121 -16.17 -3.12 2.35
CA GLN A 121 -15.83 -3.59 3.69
C GLN A 121 -14.52 -3.00 4.21
N GLN A 122 -13.48 -2.92 3.38
CA GLN A 122 -12.19 -2.36 3.79
C GLN A 122 -12.30 -0.86 4.13
N LEU A 123 -13.08 -0.10 3.34
CA LEU A 123 -13.29 1.32 3.59
C LEU A 123 -14.11 1.56 4.87
N ASP A 124 -15.15 0.77 5.11
CA ASP A 124 -15.96 0.85 6.33
C ASP A 124 -15.13 0.52 7.59
N ASN A 125 -14.26 -0.48 7.52
CA ASN A 125 -13.34 -0.85 8.60
C ASN A 125 -12.38 0.30 8.92
N ILE A 126 -11.82 0.94 7.89
CA ILE A 126 -10.91 2.08 8.06
C ILE A 126 -11.64 3.26 8.69
N GLU A 127 -12.84 3.59 8.22
CA GLU A 127 -13.62 4.70 8.76
C GLU A 127 -13.98 4.49 10.23
N THR A 128 -14.38 3.26 10.59
CA THR A 128 -14.63 2.88 11.99
C THR A 128 -13.39 3.10 12.85
N LEU A 129 -12.21 2.68 12.37
CA LEU A 129 -10.97 2.82 13.12
C LEU A 129 -10.54 4.29 13.28
N ILE A 130 -10.67 5.11 12.23
CA ILE A 130 -10.39 6.56 12.29
C ILE A 130 -11.27 7.24 13.35
N LEU A 131 -12.57 6.92 13.38
CA LEU A 131 -13.50 7.47 14.36
C LEU A 131 -13.09 7.07 15.79
N SER A 132 -12.80 5.78 16.01
CA SER A 132 -12.38 5.30 17.34
C SER A 132 -11.10 5.99 17.85
N GLN A 133 -10.10 6.21 16.98
CA GLN A 133 -8.88 6.92 17.35
C GLN A 133 -9.10 8.40 17.63
N SER A 134 -10.12 9.00 17.01
CA SER A 134 -10.48 10.42 17.22
C SER A 134 -11.16 10.61 18.58
N ASP A 135 -12.08 9.71 18.93
CA ASP A 135 -12.77 9.72 20.22
C ASP A 135 -11.79 9.51 21.39
N GLU A 136 -10.88 8.53 21.28
CA GLU A 136 -9.84 8.29 22.30
C GLU A 136 -8.89 9.48 22.51
N ARG A 137 -8.67 10.30 21.47
CA ARG A 137 -7.83 11.51 21.58
C ARG A 137 -8.57 12.67 22.22
N ALA A 138 -9.89 12.73 22.10
CA ALA A 138 -10.72 13.76 22.73
C ALA A 138 -10.92 13.53 24.25
N GLU A 139 -10.79 12.29 24.71
CA GLU A 139 -10.96 11.90 26.12
C GLU A 139 -9.67 12.00 26.98
N ARG A 140 -8.51 12.30 26.37
CA ARG A 140 -7.21 12.46 27.06
C ARG A 140 -6.90 13.91 27.38
#